data_AF-A0A5K0YFM4-F1
#
_entry.id   AF-A0A5K0YFM4-F1
#
_cell.length_a   1.000
_cell.length_b   1.000
_cell.length_c   1.000
_cell.angle_alpha   90.00
_cell.angle_beta   90.00
_cell.angle_gamma   90.00
#
_symmetry.space_group_name_H-M   'P 1'
#
loop_
_entity.id
_entity.type
_entity.pdbx_description
1 polymer ?
#
loop_
_entity_poly.entity_id
_entity_poly.type
_entity_poly.pdbx_seq_one_letter_code
_entity_poly.pdbx_strand_id
1 'polypeptide(L)'
;DIHGQYSDLLRLFEYGGLPPQANYLFLGDYVDRGKQSLETICLLLAYKIKYPENFFLLRGNHECASINRIYGFYDECKRRFNVRLWKVFTDCFNCLPVAALIDEKILCMHGGLSPDLNNLDQIRNLSRPTDVPDTGLLCDLLWSDPSKDVQGWGMNDRGVSYTFGPDKVSEFLQKHDLDLICRAHQ
;
A
#
# COMPACT_ATOMS: atom_id res chain seq x y z
N ASP A 1 -1.27 -0.77 8.14
CA ASP A 1 -2.62 -1.04 7.61
C ASP A 1 -3.64 -0.42 8.54
N ILE A 2 -4.77 0.07 8.00
CA ILE A 2 -5.86 0.69 8.78
C ILE A 2 -7.14 -0.12 8.68
N HIS A 3 -7.42 -0.75 7.54
CA HIS A 3 -8.57 -1.65 7.33
C HIS A 3 -9.88 -1.14 7.93
N GLY A 4 -10.28 0.09 7.60
CA GLY A 4 -11.55 0.66 8.04
C GLY A 4 -11.73 0.80 9.56
N GLN A 5 -10.65 0.74 10.36
CA GLN A 5 -10.65 1.01 11.80
C GLN A 5 -10.59 2.52 12.07
N TYR A 6 -11.65 3.23 11.68
CA TYR A 6 -11.68 4.70 11.68
C TYR A 6 -11.39 5.33 13.06
N SER A 7 -11.97 4.79 14.14
CA SER A 7 -11.70 5.29 15.49
C SER A 7 -10.24 5.16 15.90
N ASP A 8 -9.57 4.08 15.48
CA ASP A 8 -8.15 3.87 15.76
C ASP A 8 -7.28 4.79 14.91
N LEU A 9 -7.69 5.10 13.67
CA LEU A 9 -7.02 6.11 12.84
C LEU A 9 -7.09 7.50 13.49
N LEU A 10 -8.23 7.89 14.06
CA LEU A 10 -8.34 9.15 14.79
C LEU A 10 -7.37 9.18 15.99
N ARG A 11 -7.30 8.07 16.73
CA ARG A 11 -6.36 7.93 17.85
C ARG A 11 -4.91 7.99 17.38
N LEU A 12 -4.57 7.41 16.23
CA LEU A 12 -3.23 7.51 15.64
C LEU A 12 -2.84 8.97 15.40
N PHE A 13 -3.77 9.80 14.90
CA PHE A 13 -3.50 11.23 14.72
C PHE A 13 -3.43 12.01 16.04
N GLU A 14 -4.25 11.66 17.04
CA GLU A 14 -4.16 12.29 18.37
C GLU A 14 -2.78 12.05 19.03
N TYR A 15 -2.19 10.87 18.84
CA TYR A 15 -0.87 10.54 19.39
C TYR A 15 0.28 11.05 18.52
N GLY A 16 0.16 10.95 17.19
CA GLY A 16 1.23 11.34 16.25
C GLY A 16 1.25 12.83 15.90
N GLY A 17 0.20 13.58 16.24
CA GLY A 17 0.00 14.98 15.88
C GLY A 17 -0.91 15.12 14.66
N LEU A 18 -1.97 15.91 14.78
CA LEU A 18 -2.91 16.13 13.67
C LEU A 18 -2.21 16.85 12.51
N PRO A 19 -2.43 16.45 11.24
CA PRO A 19 -1.93 17.23 10.09
C PRO A 19 -2.42 18.70 10.16
N PRO A 20 -1.52 19.70 10.03
CA PRO A 20 -0.16 19.62 9.49
C PRO A 20 0.96 19.62 10.55
N GLN A 21 0.66 19.32 11.81
CA GLN A 21 1.66 19.30 12.90
C GLN A 21 2.74 18.23 12.70
N ALA A 22 2.41 17.16 11.97
CA ALA A 22 3.32 16.11 11.55
C ALA A 22 3.09 15.77 10.07
N ASN A 23 4.15 15.29 9.41
CA ASN A 23 4.09 14.72 8.06
C ASN A 23 3.75 13.23 8.15
N TYR A 24 2.96 12.74 7.20
CA TYR A 24 2.50 11.34 7.20
C TYR A 24 2.78 10.66 5.86
N LEU A 25 3.27 9.42 5.95
CA LEU A 25 3.28 8.46 4.86
C LEU A 25 2.53 7.22 5.32
N PHE A 26 1.42 6.89 4.66
CA PHE A 26 0.71 5.64 4.86
C PHE A 26 1.10 4.61 3.81
N LEU A 27 1.25 3.36 4.24
CA LEU A 27 1.73 2.25 3.40
C LEU A 27 0.60 1.43 2.76
N GLY A 28 -0.61 1.96 2.64
CA GLY A 28 -1.76 1.24 2.05
C GLY A 28 -2.67 0.53 3.04
N ASP A 29 -3.61 -0.25 2.49
CA ASP A 29 -4.62 -1.04 3.18
C ASP A 29 -5.50 -0.19 4.09
N TYR A 30 -6.20 0.74 3.45
CA TYR A 30 -7.12 1.69 4.09
C TYR A 30 -8.50 1.08 4.30
N VAL A 31 -8.94 0.27 3.34
CA VAL A 31 -10.30 -0.27 3.25
C VAL A 31 -10.34 -1.77 3.56
N ASP A 32 -11.56 -2.33 3.53
CA ASP A 32 -11.90 -3.72 3.83
C ASP A 32 -11.67 -4.14 5.28
N ARG A 33 -12.21 -5.32 5.64
CA ARG A 33 -12.12 -6.03 6.94
C ARG A 33 -12.72 -5.31 8.15
N GLY A 34 -12.62 -3.98 8.23
CA GLY A 34 -13.27 -3.15 9.24
C GLY A 34 -14.65 -2.64 8.83
N LYS A 35 -15.24 -1.83 9.71
CA LYS A 35 -16.64 -1.40 9.63
C LYS A 35 -16.85 -0.02 9.00
N GLN A 36 -15.80 0.79 8.93
CA GLN A 36 -15.85 2.22 8.59
C GLN A 36 -14.78 2.58 7.54
N SER A 37 -14.70 1.79 6.47
CA SER A 37 -13.73 2.01 5.39
C SER A 37 -13.98 3.34 4.68
N LEU A 38 -15.25 3.73 4.52
CA LEU A 38 -15.62 5.00 3.88
C LEU A 38 -15.14 6.20 4.67
N GLU A 39 -15.34 6.23 5.99
CA GLU A 39 -14.82 7.31 6.84
C GLU A 39 -13.29 7.37 6.81
N THR A 40 -12.63 6.22 6.91
CA THR A 40 -11.17 6.10 6.82
C THR A 40 -10.65 6.71 5.52
N ILE A 41 -11.11 6.23 4.36
CA ILE A 41 -10.56 6.71 3.08
C ILE A 41 -10.95 8.15 2.79
N CYS A 42 -12.17 8.57 3.16
CA CYS A 42 -12.60 9.97 2.98
C CYS A 42 -11.72 10.93 3.78
N LEU A 43 -11.40 10.62 5.04
CA LEU A 43 -10.53 11.46 5.86
C LEU A 43 -9.12 11.54 5.27
N LEU A 44 -8.55 10.39 4.88
CA LEU A 44 -7.21 10.33 4.30
C LEU A 44 -7.11 11.11 2.98
N LEU A 45 -8.10 10.98 2.09
CA LEU A 45 -8.16 11.75 0.85
C LEU A 45 -8.40 13.25 1.12
N ALA A 46 -9.22 13.61 2.10
CA ALA A 46 -9.41 15.00 2.49
C ALA A 46 -8.09 15.62 2.99
N TYR A 47 -7.31 14.90 3.79
CA TYR A 47 -5.97 15.34 4.19
C TYR A 47 -5.00 15.39 3.01
N LYS A 48 -5.06 14.45 2.06
CA LYS A 48 -4.24 14.51 0.85
C LYS A 48 -4.54 15.76 0.02
N ILE A 49 -5.80 16.15 -0.10
CA ILE A 49 -6.19 17.40 -0.79
C ILE A 49 -5.75 18.63 0.01
N LYS A 50 -5.92 18.60 1.34
CA LYS A 50 -5.64 19.74 2.21
C LYS A 50 -4.15 20.01 2.39
N TYR A 51 -3.34 18.95 2.45
CA TYR A 51 -1.90 18.97 2.74
C TYR A 51 -1.13 18.12 1.71
N PRO A 52 -1.16 18.48 0.42
CA PRO A 52 -0.63 17.64 -0.66
C PRO A 52 0.86 17.34 -0.54
N GLU A 53 1.64 18.24 0.07
CA GLU A 53 3.09 18.14 0.23
C GLU A 53 3.53 17.58 1.60
N ASN A 54 2.59 17.26 2.49
CA ASN A 54 2.87 16.79 3.86
C ASN A 54 2.16 15.47 4.21
N PHE A 55 1.23 15.03 3.36
CA PHE A 55 0.41 13.86 3.58
C PHE A 55 0.45 12.95 2.34
N PHE A 56 0.93 11.72 2.51
CA PHE A 56 1.22 10.79 1.43
C PHE A 56 0.54 9.45 1.67
N LEU A 57 -0.02 8.89 0.61
CA LEU A 57 -0.78 7.64 0.63
C LEU A 57 -0.20 6.72 -0.43
N LEU A 58 0.37 5.58 -0.02
CA LEU A 58 0.74 4.50 -0.94
C LEU A 58 -0.45 3.57 -1.20
N ARG A 59 -0.35 2.76 -2.24
CA ARG A 59 -1.34 1.74 -2.58
C ARG A 59 -1.05 0.44 -1.82
N GLY A 60 -2.03 -0.08 -1.09
CA GLY A 60 -2.02 -1.43 -0.53
C GLY A 60 -2.80 -2.42 -1.41
N ASN A 61 -2.69 -3.71 -1.13
CA ASN A 61 -3.30 -4.73 -1.99
C ASN A 61 -4.84 -4.71 -1.89
N HIS A 62 -5.40 -4.11 -0.84
CA HIS A 62 -6.84 -3.86 -0.73
C HIS A 62 -7.32 -2.62 -1.52
N GLU A 63 -6.43 -1.79 -2.04
CA GLU A 63 -6.77 -0.70 -2.97
C GLU A 63 -6.79 -1.19 -4.43
N CYS A 64 -7.35 -2.39 -4.68
CA CYS A 64 -7.65 -2.90 -6.01
C CYS A 64 -9.05 -3.51 -6.07
N ALA A 65 -9.65 -3.48 -7.27
CA ALA A 65 -11.06 -3.83 -7.44
C ALA A 65 -11.34 -5.30 -7.13
N SER A 66 -10.44 -6.22 -7.50
CA SER A 66 -10.62 -7.66 -7.29
C SER A 66 -10.70 -8.02 -5.81
N ILE A 67 -9.90 -7.37 -4.96
CA ILE A 67 -9.85 -7.63 -3.52
C ILE A 67 -11.00 -6.93 -2.81
N ASN A 68 -11.13 -5.60 -2.96
CA ASN A 68 -12.13 -4.85 -2.20
C ASN A 68 -13.58 -5.05 -2.68
N ARG A 69 -13.76 -5.80 -3.77
CA ARG A 69 -15.05 -6.36 -4.17
C ARG A 69 -15.58 -7.41 -3.21
N ILE A 70 -14.69 -8.15 -2.54
CA ILE A 70 -15.00 -9.37 -1.76
C ILE A 70 -14.80 -9.14 -0.26
N TYR A 71 -13.83 -8.31 0.14
CA TYR A 71 -13.43 -8.16 1.54
C TYR A 71 -14.12 -7.02 2.32
N GLY A 72 -15.13 -6.39 1.72
CA GLY A 72 -16.14 -5.60 2.45
C GLY A 72 -16.41 -4.20 1.89
N PHE A 73 -15.45 -3.54 1.25
CA PHE A 73 -15.59 -2.15 0.84
C PHE A 73 -16.67 -1.93 -0.22
N TYR A 74 -16.77 -2.83 -1.21
CA TYR A 74 -17.86 -2.79 -2.19
C TYR A 74 -19.23 -2.86 -1.51
N ASP A 75 -19.40 -3.78 -0.56
CA ASP A 75 -20.68 -3.96 0.11
C ASP A 75 -20.98 -2.77 1.03
N GLU A 76 -19.97 -2.16 1.65
CA GLU A 76 -20.11 -0.92 2.40
C GLU A 76 -20.58 0.23 1.51
N CYS A 77 -19.94 0.44 0.36
CA CYS A 77 -20.32 1.45 -0.64
C CYS A 77 -21.75 1.21 -1.16
N LYS A 78 -22.07 -0.03 -1.54
CA LYS A 78 -23.40 -0.41 -2.06
C LYS A 78 -24.48 -0.20 -1.02
N ARG A 79 -24.24 -0.55 0.24
CA ARG A 79 -25.22 -0.46 1.34
C ARG A 79 -25.50 0.98 1.75
N ARG A 80 -24.47 1.83 1.82
CA ARG A 80 -24.61 3.22 2.32
C ARG A 80 -24.84 4.24 1.22
N PHE A 81 -24.44 3.91 -0.01
CA PHE A 81 -24.53 4.78 -1.18
C PHE A 81 -24.98 3.98 -2.40
N ASN A 82 -24.09 3.69 -3.32
CA ASN A 82 -24.37 2.91 -4.53
C ASN A 82 -23.09 2.33 -5.13
N VAL A 83 -23.25 1.43 -6.09
CA VAL A 83 -22.13 0.77 -6.80
C VAL A 83 -21.30 1.75 -7.63
N ARG A 84 -21.89 2.86 -8.09
CA ARG A 84 -21.15 3.88 -8.85
C ARG A 84 -20.08 4.54 -7.98
N LEU A 85 -20.35 4.78 -6.69
CA LEU A 85 -19.37 5.33 -5.77
C LEU A 85 -18.15 4.41 -5.61
N TRP A 86 -18.36 3.09 -5.50
CA TRP A 86 -17.27 2.12 -5.44
C TRP A 86 -16.38 2.19 -6.70
N LYS A 87 -16.98 2.32 -7.89
CA LYS A 87 -16.20 2.49 -9.14
C LYS A 87 -15.34 3.76 -9.13
N VAL A 88 -15.87 4.86 -8.60
CA VAL A 88 -15.11 6.12 -8.45
C VAL A 88 -13.92 5.94 -7.49
N PHE A 89 -14.11 5.19 -6.40
CA PHE A 89 -12.98 4.84 -5.53
C PHE A 89 -11.96 3.95 -6.24
N THR A 90 -12.39 2.98 -7.05
CA THR A 90 -11.48 2.19 -7.88
C THR A 90 -10.64 3.06 -8.82
N ASP A 91 -11.26 4.03 -9.49
CA ASP A 91 -10.53 4.98 -10.36
C ASP A 91 -9.50 5.80 -9.57
N CYS A 92 -9.85 6.21 -8.35
CA CYS A 92 -8.93 6.90 -7.43
C CYS A 92 -7.77 5.99 -7.00
N PHE A 93 -8.06 4.76 -6.58
CA PHE A 93 -7.08 3.78 -6.12
C PHE A 93 -6.09 3.39 -7.23
N ASN A 94 -6.56 3.29 -8.47
CA ASN A 94 -5.73 3.03 -9.64
C ASN A 94 -4.68 4.13 -9.90
N CYS A 95 -4.82 5.31 -9.27
CA CYS A 95 -3.88 6.43 -9.37
C CYS A 95 -2.91 6.53 -8.18
N LEU A 96 -3.05 5.71 -7.13
CA LEU A 96 -2.17 5.77 -5.97
C LEU A 96 -0.72 5.39 -6.33
N PRO A 97 0.28 6.09 -5.77
CA PRO A 97 1.68 5.68 -5.88
C PRO A 97 1.90 4.35 -5.14
N VAL A 98 2.86 3.55 -5.61
CA VAL A 98 3.07 2.18 -5.09
C VAL A 98 4.31 2.07 -4.20
N ALA A 99 5.19 3.08 -4.22
CA ALA A 99 6.35 3.18 -3.37
C ALA A 99 6.70 4.64 -3.05
N ALA A 100 7.47 4.85 -2.01
CA ALA A 100 8.13 6.12 -1.69
C ALA A 100 9.60 5.87 -1.34
N LEU A 101 10.45 6.87 -1.60
CA LEU A 101 11.85 6.87 -1.20
C LEU A 101 12.08 8.07 -0.29
N ILE A 102 12.38 7.83 0.99
CA ILE A 102 12.61 8.87 2.00
C ILE A 102 14.11 9.09 2.14
N ASP A 103 14.53 10.35 2.02
CA ASP A 103 15.91 10.81 2.15
C ASP A 103 16.92 9.97 1.37
N GLU A 104 16.50 9.44 0.21
CA GLU A 104 17.31 8.56 -0.65
C GLU A 104 17.81 7.28 0.04
N LYS A 105 17.27 6.92 1.21
CA LYS A 105 17.77 5.82 2.05
C LYS A 105 16.71 4.81 2.48
N ILE A 106 15.45 5.20 2.62
CA ILE A 106 14.38 4.31 3.07
C ILE A 106 13.39 4.10 1.94
N LEU A 107 13.33 2.87 1.41
CA LEU A 107 12.35 2.50 0.41
C LEU A 107 11.10 1.93 1.09
N CYS A 108 9.97 2.59 0.87
CA CYS A 108 8.68 2.26 1.45
C CYS A 108 7.76 1.65 0.38
N MET A 109 7.11 0.54 0.69
CA MET A 109 6.01 -0.06 -0.11
C MET A 109 5.06 -0.85 0.79
N HIS A 110 3.94 -1.34 0.27
CA HIS A 110 3.00 -2.09 1.08
C HIS A 110 3.50 -3.53 1.37
N GLY A 111 3.71 -4.31 0.31
CA GLY A 111 4.15 -5.69 0.36
C GLY A 111 5.65 -5.81 0.57
N GLY A 112 6.43 -5.80 -0.51
CA GLY A 112 7.88 -5.97 -0.42
C GLY A 112 8.57 -6.07 -1.78
N LEU A 113 9.69 -6.79 -1.81
CA LEU A 113 10.54 -6.90 -2.99
C LEU A 113 9.93 -7.78 -4.09
N SER A 114 10.33 -7.52 -5.34
CA SER A 114 10.02 -8.36 -6.51
C SER A 114 11.31 -8.93 -7.13
N PRO A 115 11.31 -10.17 -7.64
CA PRO A 115 12.40 -10.66 -8.50
C PRO A 115 12.55 -9.83 -9.78
N ASP A 116 11.50 -9.13 -10.20
CA ASP A 116 11.51 -8.26 -11.38
C ASP A 116 12.06 -6.86 -11.07
N LEU A 117 12.21 -6.49 -9.80
CA LEU A 117 12.70 -5.17 -9.39
C LEU A 117 14.24 -5.13 -9.37
N ASN A 118 14.81 -4.64 -10.46
CA ASN A 118 16.25 -4.52 -10.64
C ASN A 118 16.76 -3.07 -10.62
N ASN A 119 15.89 -2.10 -10.91
CA ASN A 119 16.14 -0.66 -10.88
C ASN A 119 14.86 0.06 -10.38
N LEU A 120 15.02 1.04 -9.49
CA LEU A 120 13.93 1.88 -8.99
C LEU A 120 13.20 2.65 -10.11
N ASP A 121 13.83 2.89 -11.26
CA ASP A 121 13.17 3.46 -12.44
C ASP A 121 12.04 2.58 -12.98
N GLN A 122 12.10 1.26 -12.76
CA GLN A 122 10.99 0.38 -13.14
C GLN A 122 9.71 0.73 -12.38
N ILE A 123 9.83 1.16 -11.12
CA ILE A 123 8.70 1.66 -10.32
C ILE A 123 8.22 3.00 -10.87
N ARG A 124 9.15 3.92 -11.20
CA ARG A 124 8.82 5.24 -11.77
C ARG A 124 8.09 5.16 -13.10
N ASN A 125 8.38 4.12 -13.89
CA ASN A 125 7.80 3.90 -15.21
C ASN A 125 6.45 3.17 -15.19
N LEU A 126 5.94 2.76 -14.02
CA LEU A 126 4.59 2.20 -13.91
C LEU A 126 3.55 3.26 -14.27
N SER A 127 2.74 2.97 -15.29
CA SER A 127 1.69 3.88 -15.75
C SER A 127 0.53 3.92 -14.77
N ARG A 128 -0.13 5.09 -14.71
CA ARG A 128 -1.35 5.30 -13.94
C ARG A 128 -2.39 6.01 -14.82
N PRO A 129 -3.69 5.68 -14.72
CA PRO A 129 -4.28 4.66 -13.85
C PRO A 129 -3.94 3.23 -14.29
N THR A 130 -3.74 2.32 -13.34
CA THR A 130 -3.55 0.89 -13.63
C THR A 130 -4.26 0.03 -12.60
N ASP A 131 -4.80 -1.11 -13.02
CA ASP A 131 -5.20 -2.17 -12.08
C ASP A 131 -3.97 -2.95 -11.59
N VAL A 132 -4.12 -3.73 -10.52
CA VAL A 132 -3.06 -4.61 -10.00
C VAL A 132 -3.14 -5.95 -10.74
N PRO A 133 -2.11 -6.36 -11.51
CA PRO A 133 -2.08 -7.64 -12.18
C PRO A 133 -1.94 -8.80 -11.19
N ASP A 134 -2.24 -10.02 -11.64
CA ASP A 134 -2.10 -11.22 -10.80
C ASP A 134 -0.62 -11.61 -10.55
N THR A 135 0.31 -11.14 -11.40
CA THR A 135 1.76 -11.43 -11.31
C THR A 135 2.62 -10.23 -11.74
N GLY A 136 3.91 -10.32 -11.45
CA GLY A 136 4.94 -9.37 -11.87
C GLY A 136 5.14 -8.20 -10.90
N LEU A 137 6.02 -7.27 -11.27
CA LEU A 137 6.50 -6.18 -10.41
C LEU A 137 5.40 -5.48 -9.59
N LEU A 138 4.31 -5.04 -10.23
CA LEU A 138 3.25 -4.32 -9.52
C LEU A 138 2.52 -5.24 -8.53
N CYS A 139 2.28 -6.51 -8.88
CA CYS A 139 1.71 -7.46 -7.93
C CYS A 139 2.62 -7.60 -6.70
N ASP A 140 3.91 -7.84 -6.94
CA ASP A 140 4.87 -8.16 -5.88
C ASP A 140 5.12 -7.01 -4.90
N LEU A 141 5.13 -5.75 -5.37
CA LEU A 141 5.25 -4.56 -4.52
C LEU A 141 4.12 -4.44 -3.50
N LEU A 142 2.96 -5.04 -3.79
CA LEU A 142 1.79 -5.01 -2.92
C LEU A 142 1.54 -6.35 -2.18
N TRP A 143 2.12 -7.47 -2.60
CA TRP A 143 1.76 -8.79 -2.09
C TRP A 143 2.89 -9.63 -1.49
N SER A 144 4.15 -9.31 -1.78
CA SER A 144 5.27 -10.13 -1.31
C SER A 144 5.50 -9.98 0.20
N ASP A 145 6.05 -11.03 0.82
CA ASP A 145 6.33 -11.09 2.26
C ASP A 145 7.78 -11.52 2.56
N PRO A 146 8.39 -10.99 3.64
CA PRO A 146 9.66 -11.51 4.11
C PRO A 146 9.50 -12.90 4.72
N SER A 147 10.48 -13.79 4.52
CA SER A 147 10.56 -15.08 5.20
C SER A 147 11.99 -15.37 5.65
N LYS A 148 12.17 -15.62 6.95
CA LYS A 148 13.48 -16.00 7.53
C LYS A 148 13.89 -17.43 7.19
N ASP A 149 12.93 -18.25 6.78
CA ASP A 149 13.11 -19.69 6.53
C ASP A 149 13.41 -19.97 5.04
N VAL A 150 13.45 -18.92 4.21
CA VAL A 150 13.74 -18.99 2.78
C VAL A 150 15.10 -18.34 2.50
N GLN A 151 15.92 -19.01 1.69
CA GLN A 151 17.09 -18.42 1.06
C GLN A 151 16.73 -18.02 -0.36
N GLY A 152 16.86 -16.74 -0.70
CA GLY A 152 16.45 -16.22 -1.99
C GLY A 152 14.95 -15.93 -2.08
N TRP A 153 14.30 -16.52 -3.09
CA TRP A 153 12.85 -16.37 -3.34
C TRP A 153 12.12 -17.68 -3.05
N GLY A 154 10.96 -17.61 -2.42
CA GLY A 154 10.13 -18.75 -2.08
C GLY A 154 8.69 -18.56 -2.55
N MET A 155 7.90 -19.64 -2.48
CA MET A 155 6.46 -19.55 -2.67
C MET A 155 5.82 -18.77 -1.51
N ASN A 156 4.76 -18.04 -1.81
CA ASN A 156 3.99 -17.31 -0.81
C ASN A 156 2.72 -18.09 -0.45
N ASP A 157 2.47 -18.30 0.84
CA ASP A 157 1.28 -19.00 1.36
C ASP A 157 -0.03 -18.29 1.01
N ARG A 158 0.03 -17.00 0.63
CA ARG A 158 -1.12 -16.26 0.08
C ARG A 158 -1.57 -16.78 -1.29
N GLY A 159 -0.78 -17.64 -1.94
CA GLY A 159 -1.04 -18.14 -3.29
C GLY A 159 -0.81 -17.12 -4.40
N VAL A 160 -0.18 -15.99 -4.07
CA VAL A 160 0.12 -14.88 -4.98
C VAL A 160 1.48 -14.27 -4.61
N SER A 161 2.24 -13.80 -5.60
CA SER A 161 3.59 -13.27 -5.42
C SER A 161 4.56 -14.27 -4.75
N TYR A 162 5.60 -13.76 -4.08
CA TYR A 162 6.73 -14.50 -3.55
C TYR A 162 6.96 -14.20 -2.07
N THR A 163 7.67 -15.09 -1.41
CA THR A 163 8.41 -14.76 -0.18
C THR A 163 9.86 -14.43 -0.52
N PHE A 164 10.50 -13.55 0.26
CA PHE A 164 11.90 -13.19 0.06
C PHE A 164 12.73 -13.30 1.35
N GLY A 165 13.94 -13.84 1.21
CA GLY A 165 14.88 -14.06 2.30
C GLY A 165 15.63 -12.80 2.73
N PRO A 166 16.30 -12.84 3.92
CA PRO A 166 17.14 -11.74 4.39
C PRO A 166 18.35 -11.47 3.47
N ASP A 167 18.80 -12.48 2.71
CA ASP A 167 19.82 -12.33 1.68
C ASP A 167 19.35 -11.40 0.55
N LYS A 168 18.08 -11.50 0.13
CA LYS A 168 17.52 -10.63 -0.90
C LYS A 168 17.35 -9.19 -0.44
N VAL A 169 16.97 -9.00 0.83
CA VAL A 169 16.94 -7.66 1.43
C VAL A 169 18.33 -7.04 1.43
N SER A 170 19.34 -7.78 1.91
CA SER A 170 20.71 -7.29 2.02
C SER A 170 21.32 -6.96 0.65
N GLU A 171 21.13 -7.85 -0.33
CA GLU A 171 21.56 -7.65 -1.72
C GLU A 171 20.93 -6.40 -2.32
N PHE A 172 19.61 -6.23 -2.13
CA PHE A 172 18.88 -5.09 -2.68
C PHE A 172 19.34 -3.76 -2.06
N LEU A 173 19.44 -3.70 -0.73
CA LEU A 173 19.88 -2.51 -0.01
C LEU A 173 21.29 -2.09 -0.46
N GLN A 174 22.22 -3.04 -0.51
CA GLN A 174 23.59 -2.79 -0.96
C GLN A 174 23.65 -2.32 -2.42
N LYS A 175 22.89 -2.96 -3.31
CA LYS A 175 22.86 -2.62 -4.74
C LYS A 175 22.34 -1.21 -5.00
N HIS A 176 21.37 -0.76 -4.20
CA HIS A 176 20.68 0.52 -4.40
C HIS A 176 21.15 1.63 -3.45
N ASP A 177 22.18 1.39 -2.64
CA ASP A 177 22.69 2.32 -1.61
C ASP A 177 21.58 2.80 -0.65
N LEU A 178 20.75 1.85 -0.22
CA LEU A 178 19.65 2.07 0.73
C LEU A 178 19.99 1.48 2.10
N ASP A 179 19.37 2.04 3.14
CA ASP A 179 19.57 1.59 4.52
C ASP A 179 18.42 0.72 5.02
N LEU A 180 17.21 0.93 4.51
CA LEU A 180 16.01 0.29 5.05
C LEU A 180 14.92 0.06 3.98
N ILE A 181 14.26 -1.10 4.09
CA ILE A 181 12.95 -1.34 3.48
C ILE A 181 11.90 -1.21 4.59
N CYS A 182 10.95 -0.31 4.41
CA CYS A 182 9.82 -0.11 5.31
C CYS A 182 8.54 -0.63 4.64
N ARG A 183 7.83 -1.55 5.30
CA ARG A 183 6.68 -2.25 4.73
C ARG A 183 5.57 -2.50 5.75
N ALA A 184 4.40 -2.96 5.29
CA ALA A 184 3.22 -3.20 6.15
C ALA A 184 2.67 -4.63 5.99
N HIS A 185 1.41 -4.84 5.56
CA HIS A 185 0.82 -6.09 5.04
C HIS A 185 0.78 -7.36 5.95
N GLN A 186 1.54 -7.41 7.04
CA GLN A 186 1.56 -8.48 8.07
C GLN A 186 1.41 -7.91 9.47
#